data_AF-A0A1X7J2M1-F1
#
_entry.id   AF-A0A1X7J2M1-F1
#
_cell.length_a   1.000
_cell.length_b   1.000
_cell.length_c   1.000
_cell.angle_alpha   90.00
_cell.angle_beta   90.00
_cell.angle_gamma   90.00
#
_symmetry.space_group_name_H-M   'P 1'
#
loop_
_entity.id
_entity.type
_entity.pdbx_description
1 polymer ?
#
loop_
_entity_poly.entity_id
_entity_poly.type
_entity_poly.pdbx_seq_one_letter_code
_entity_poly.pdbx_strand_id
1 'polypeptide(L)'
;MDNMKYFPLPLLFLYKKQLVMEIGMLHSHVLVVTLFLLFLLFKTVLLVVNKKELLTKVKTKLKMVDPILGVLMLATGGYLLSLYGSDAPTYLWVKLVLVLIIIPIGIIAFKKENKAMAIIALLLTFYIYGASEAGSLTFSKNQSVADSDNNPVQGAEQVVIEGSTADLLKTGKEVYLAECKKCHGKDGKKGLFKSPDLTQSKLNLSERVAWIKKGKGVMPAYENELSETEIEAVALYLEELK
;
A
#
# COMPACT_ATOMS: atom_id res chain seq x y z
N MET A 1 4.77 -33.49 22.07
CA MET A 1 4.83 -32.93 23.43
C MET A 1 6.23 -32.39 23.65
N ASP A 2 6.33 -31.30 24.42
CA ASP A 2 7.56 -30.68 24.95
C ASP A 2 8.39 -29.79 24.03
N ASN A 3 7.97 -28.52 23.92
CA ASN A 3 8.70 -27.40 24.53
C ASN A 3 7.93 -26.07 24.37
N MET A 4 6.65 -26.07 24.80
CA MET A 4 5.86 -24.86 25.00
C MET A 4 6.24 -24.22 26.36
N LYS A 5 7.54 -23.96 26.58
CA LYS A 5 8.02 -23.34 27.81
C LYS A 5 7.93 -21.81 27.70
N TYR A 6 6.84 -21.29 28.28
CA TYR A 6 6.75 -20.00 28.97
C TYR A 6 7.31 -18.77 28.24
N PHE A 7 6.53 -18.20 27.32
CA PHE A 7 6.60 -16.75 27.09
C PHE A 7 5.91 -16.06 28.28
N PRO A 8 6.57 -15.12 28.99
CA PRO A 8 5.98 -14.51 30.17
C PRO A 8 4.74 -13.69 29.78
N LEU A 9 3.62 -13.90 30.50
CA LEU A 9 2.34 -13.19 30.39
C LEU A 9 2.44 -11.66 30.10
N PRO A 10 3.41 -10.89 30.67
CA PRO A 10 3.59 -9.48 30.34
C PRO A 10 3.98 -9.21 28.87
N LEU A 11 4.72 -10.11 28.20
CA LEU A 11 5.14 -9.92 26.80
C LEU A 11 3.98 -10.09 25.81
N LEU A 12 3.06 -11.01 26.09
CA LEU A 12 1.84 -11.21 25.29
C LEU A 12 0.90 -9.99 25.39
N PHE A 13 0.84 -9.38 26.58
CA PHE A 13 0.07 -8.16 26.82
C PHE A 13 0.69 -6.94 26.12
N LEU A 14 2.02 -6.82 26.14
CA LEU A 14 2.75 -5.78 25.41
C LEU A 14 2.64 -5.96 23.89
N TYR A 15 2.75 -7.18 23.39
CA TYR A 15 2.55 -7.50 21.97
C TYR A 15 1.13 -7.18 21.51
N LYS A 16 0.10 -7.57 22.28
CA LYS A 16 -1.31 -7.24 22.01
C LYS A 16 -1.57 -5.73 22.08
N LYS A 17 -0.93 -5.01 23.01
CA LYS A 17 -1.02 -3.55 23.14
C LYS A 17 -0.35 -2.83 21.96
N GLN A 18 0.82 -3.30 21.51
CA GLN A 18 1.50 -2.83 20.32
C GLN A 18 0.64 -3.06 19.06
N LEU A 19 0.05 -4.25 18.92
CA LEU A 19 -0.81 -4.61 17.79
C LEU A 19 -2.10 -3.77 17.69
N VAL A 20 -2.76 -3.50 18.83
CA VAL A 20 -3.98 -2.66 18.88
C VAL A 20 -3.64 -1.20 18.57
N MET A 21 -2.45 -0.74 19.00
CA MET A 21 -1.97 0.61 18.72
C MET A 21 -1.64 0.79 17.23
N GLU A 22 -1.04 -0.20 16.57
CA GLU A 22 -0.70 -0.11 15.14
C GLU A 22 -1.92 -0.16 14.22
N ILE A 23 -2.91 -1.02 14.52
CA ILE A 23 -4.19 -1.03 13.80
C ILE A 23 -4.94 0.29 14.05
N GLY A 24 -4.93 0.80 15.29
CA GLY A 24 -5.52 2.08 15.65
C GLY A 24 -4.87 3.26 14.92
N MET A 25 -3.55 3.22 14.72
CA MET A 25 -2.80 4.27 14.03
C MET A 25 -2.98 4.25 12.50
N LEU A 26 -3.13 3.08 11.88
CA LEU A 26 -3.49 3.01 10.46
C LEU A 26 -4.90 3.56 10.23
N HIS A 27 -5.87 3.17 11.05
CA HIS A 27 -7.24 3.70 10.96
C HIS A 27 -7.28 5.21 11.24
N SER A 28 -6.50 5.69 12.22
CA SER A 28 -6.42 7.12 12.50
C SER A 28 -5.79 7.89 11.32
N HIS A 29 -4.75 7.34 10.69
CA HIS A 29 -4.15 7.94 9.50
C HIS A 29 -5.14 8.01 8.34
N VAL A 30 -5.78 6.89 7.99
CA VAL A 30 -6.77 6.84 6.89
C VAL A 30 -7.94 7.79 7.17
N LEU A 31 -8.42 7.86 8.42
CA LEU A 31 -9.48 8.77 8.82
C LEU A 31 -9.06 10.23 8.66
N VAL A 32 -7.86 10.61 9.11
CA VAL A 32 -7.34 11.98 8.98
C VAL A 32 -7.15 12.37 7.51
N VAL A 33 -6.62 11.47 6.68
CA VAL A 33 -6.46 11.68 5.22
C VAL A 33 -7.82 11.87 4.55
N THR A 34 -8.79 11.03 4.89
CA THR A 34 -10.16 11.12 4.34
C THR A 34 -10.82 12.43 4.74
N LEU A 35 -10.65 12.86 6.00
CA LEU A 35 -11.14 14.16 6.47
C LEU A 35 -10.52 15.32 5.68
N PHE A 36 -9.19 15.29 5.48
CA PHE A 36 -8.46 16.29 4.71
C PHE A 36 -8.97 16.39 3.27
N LEU A 37 -9.17 15.26 2.61
CA LEU A 37 -9.71 15.21 1.24
C LEU A 37 -11.12 15.80 1.20
N LEU A 38 -11.99 15.44 2.15
CA LEU A 38 -13.37 15.95 2.22
C LEU A 38 -13.42 17.47 2.45
N PHE A 39 -12.57 17.99 3.33
CA PHE A 39 -12.41 19.45 3.52
C PHE A 39 -11.87 20.15 2.28
N LEU A 40 -10.88 19.55 1.60
CA LEU A 40 -10.30 20.07 0.35
C LEU A 40 -11.35 20.12 -0.77
N LEU A 41 -12.13 19.05 -0.91
CA LEU A 41 -13.22 18.93 -1.88
C LEU A 41 -14.30 19.98 -1.60
N PHE A 42 -14.75 20.11 -0.36
CA PHE A 42 -15.75 21.10 0.04
C PHE A 42 -15.29 22.53 -0.32
N LYS A 43 -14.05 22.90 0.04
CA LYS A 43 -13.50 24.23 -0.28
C LYS A 43 -13.34 24.46 -1.78
N THR A 44 -12.94 23.43 -2.53
CA THR A 44 -12.79 23.50 -3.99
C THR A 44 -14.15 23.72 -4.66
N VAL A 45 -15.19 23.00 -4.23
CA VAL A 45 -16.56 23.20 -4.73
C VAL A 45 -17.05 24.61 -4.42
N LEU A 46 -16.87 25.10 -3.18
CA LEU A 46 -17.24 26.47 -2.82
C LEU A 46 -16.53 27.54 -3.68
N LEU A 47 -15.25 27.31 -3.98
CA LEU A 47 -14.44 28.19 -4.84
C LEU A 47 -14.90 28.14 -6.30
N VAL A 48 -15.23 26.96 -6.83
CA VAL A 48 -15.71 26.78 -8.22
C VAL A 48 -17.09 27.41 -8.42
N VAL A 49 -18.01 27.21 -7.48
CA VAL A 49 -19.39 27.74 -7.49
C VAL A 49 -19.42 29.27 -7.22
N ASN A 50 -18.26 29.92 -7.06
CA ASN A 50 -18.14 31.36 -6.83
C ASN A 50 -18.91 31.87 -5.58
N LYS A 51 -19.24 31.00 -4.61
CA LYS A 51 -19.86 31.40 -3.33
C LYS A 51 -18.83 32.00 -2.37
N LYS A 52 -18.26 33.15 -2.77
CA LYS A 52 -17.14 33.81 -2.09
C LYS A 52 -17.44 34.16 -0.63
N GLU A 53 -18.68 34.55 -0.32
CA GLU A 53 -19.08 34.92 1.05
C GLU A 53 -19.03 33.73 2.03
N LEU A 54 -19.47 32.55 1.58
CA LEU A 54 -19.38 31.33 2.39
C LEU A 54 -17.93 30.86 2.45
N LEU A 55 -17.19 30.98 1.35
CA LEU A 55 -15.79 30.60 1.30
C LEU A 55 -14.95 31.42 2.29
N THR A 56 -15.15 32.74 2.40
CA THR A 56 -14.43 33.59 3.36
C THR A 56 -14.83 33.28 4.80
N LYS A 57 -16.13 33.07 5.09
CA LYS A 57 -16.59 32.63 6.42
C LYS A 57 -15.95 31.31 6.84
N VAL A 58 -15.95 30.32 5.95
CA VAL A 58 -15.34 29.00 6.15
C VAL A 58 -13.82 29.11 6.31
N LYS A 59 -13.12 29.89 5.47
CA LYS A 59 -11.66 30.12 5.59
C LYS A 59 -11.29 30.75 6.93
N THR A 60 -12.04 31.74 7.39
CA THR A 60 -11.75 32.44 8.66
C THR A 60 -12.01 31.55 9.87
N LYS A 61 -13.12 30.79 9.87
CA LYS A 61 -13.44 29.82 10.94
C LYS A 61 -12.47 28.64 10.97
N LEU A 62 -12.06 28.13 9.81
CA LEU A 62 -11.22 26.94 9.67
C LEU A 62 -9.76 27.27 9.35
N LYS A 63 -9.29 28.49 9.65
CA LYS A 63 -7.95 28.97 9.31
C LYS A 63 -6.84 28.05 9.82
N MET A 64 -7.05 27.44 10.98
CA MET A 64 -6.08 26.53 11.59
C MET A 64 -6.36 25.06 11.27
N VAL A 65 -7.54 24.71 10.75
CA VAL A 65 -7.90 23.30 10.52
C VAL A 65 -7.05 22.69 9.41
N ASP A 66 -6.79 23.41 8.31
CA ASP A 66 -5.98 22.89 7.20
C ASP A 66 -4.54 22.57 7.59
N PRO A 67 -3.76 23.50 8.20
CA PRO A 67 -2.40 23.19 8.62
C PRO A 67 -2.37 22.14 9.73
N ILE A 68 -3.35 22.13 10.65
CA ILE A 68 -3.43 21.10 11.71
C ILE A 68 -3.67 19.72 11.09
N LEU A 69 -4.63 19.56 10.18
CA LEU A 69 -4.87 18.28 9.51
C LEU A 69 -3.67 17.85 8.68
N GLY A 70 -3.00 18.77 7.98
CA GLY A 70 -1.80 18.48 7.20
C GLY A 70 -0.64 17.98 8.07
N VAL A 71 -0.39 18.65 9.20
CA VAL A 71 0.62 18.22 10.17
C VAL A 71 0.25 16.88 10.80
N LEU A 72 -1.02 16.68 11.16
CA LEU A 72 -1.49 15.42 11.74
C LEU A 72 -1.38 14.26 10.75
N MET A 73 -1.69 14.50 9.47
CA MET A 73 -1.53 13.56 8.37
C MET A 73 -0.06 13.19 8.15
N LEU A 74 0.85 14.17 8.18
CA LEU A 74 2.29 13.95 8.07
C LEU A 74 2.86 13.24 9.30
N ALA A 75 2.44 13.60 10.51
CA ALA A 75 2.91 12.98 11.74
C ALA A 75 2.48 11.52 11.83
N THR A 76 1.20 11.24 11.54
CA THR A 76 0.69 9.86 11.49
C THR A 76 1.33 9.07 10.35
N GLY A 77 1.43 9.63 9.14
CA GLY A 77 2.08 8.96 8.01
C GLY A 77 3.56 8.69 8.22
N GLY A 78 4.29 9.64 8.79
CA GLY A 78 5.71 9.49 9.15
C GLY A 78 5.93 8.44 10.24
N TYR A 79 5.01 8.36 11.22
CA TYR A 79 5.03 7.29 12.22
C TYR A 79 4.82 5.92 11.57
N LEU A 80 3.84 5.77 10.67
CA LEU A 80 3.66 4.52 9.93
C LEU A 80 4.89 4.16 9.08
N LEU A 81 5.51 5.14 8.43
CA LEU A 81 6.74 4.91 7.66
C LEU A 81 7.90 4.43 8.56
N SER A 82 8.01 4.98 9.77
CA SER A 82 9.00 4.54 10.77
C SER A 82 8.86 3.06 11.15
N LEU A 83 7.62 2.53 11.18
CA LEU A 83 7.36 1.11 11.42
C LEU A 83 7.83 0.21 10.26
N TYR A 84 7.81 0.71 9.03
CA TYR A 84 8.35 0.00 7.87
C TYR A 84 9.89 0.06 7.80
N GLY A 85 10.50 1.08 8.43
CA GLY A 85 11.95 1.26 8.46
C GLY A 85 12.55 1.44 7.06
N SER A 86 13.80 1.00 6.88
CA SER A 86 14.54 1.11 5.61
C SER A 86 14.01 0.19 4.50
N ASP A 87 13.17 -0.79 4.84
CA ASP A 87 12.55 -1.72 3.89
C ASP A 87 11.22 -1.17 3.32
N ALA A 88 10.90 0.11 3.58
CA ALA A 88 9.72 0.73 3.03
C ALA A 88 9.77 0.74 1.49
N PRO A 89 8.73 0.26 0.80
CA PRO A 89 8.68 0.28 -0.64
C PRO A 89 8.79 1.71 -1.19
N THR A 90 9.44 1.86 -2.34
CA THR A 90 9.77 3.17 -2.96
C THR A 90 8.56 4.07 -3.13
N TYR A 91 7.38 3.49 -3.39
CA TYR A 91 6.14 4.25 -3.53
C TYR A 91 5.76 5.05 -2.27
N LEU A 92 6.05 4.55 -1.06
CA LEU A 92 5.73 5.26 0.18
C LEU A 92 6.58 6.52 0.35
N TRP A 93 7.86 6.44 -0.03
CA TRP A 93 8.77 7.59 -0.03
C TRP A 93 8.37 8.64 -1.06
N VAL A 94 8.08 8.21 -2.29
CA VAL A 94 7.61 9.11 -3.37
C VAL A 94 6.29 9.77 -2.97
N LYS A 95 5.35 9.00 -2.40
CA LYS A 95 4.07 9.51 -1.87
C LYS A 95 4.31 10.60 -0.82
N LEU A 96 5.20 10.37 0.14
CA LEU A 96 5.48 11.33 1.21
C LEU A 96 6.02 12.66 0.65
N VAL A 97 6.97 12.60 -0.28
CA VAL A 97 7.53 13.78 -0.94
C VAL A 97 6.44 14.52 -1.73
N LEU A 98 5.62 13.78 -2.47
CA LEU A 98 4.55 14.36 -3.28
C LEU A 98 3.49 15.07 -2.42
N VAL A 99 3.11 14.49 -1.28
CA VAL A 99 2.21 15.14 -0.30
C VAL A 99 2.82 16.43 0.26
N LEU A 100 4.11 16.42 0.57
CA LEU A 100 4.80 17.60 1.11
C LEU A 100 4.83 18.78 0.13
N ILE A 101 4.81 18.50 -1.17
CA ILE A 101 4.68 19.49 -2.25
C ILE A 101 3.22 19.95 -2.43
N ILE A 102 2.25 19.03 -2.31
CA ILE A 102 0.83 19.36 -2.55
C ILE A 102 0.23 20.22 -1.44
N ILE A 103 0.60 20.00 -0.18
CA ILE A 103 0.08 20.79 0.96
C ILE A 103 0.28 22.30 0.76
N PRO A 104 1.50 22.82 0.47
CA PRO A 104 1.68 24.25 0.23
C PRO A 104 0.97 24.74 -1.04
N ILE A 105 0.92 23.93 -2.09
CA ILE A 105 0.16 24.26 -3.31
C ILE A 105 -1.32 24.47 -2.99
N GLY A 106 -1.93 23.58 -2.21
CA GLY A 106 -3.31 23.69 -1.77
C GLY A 106 -3.57 24.97 -0.96
N ILE A 107 -2.70 25.27 0.01
CA ILE A 107 -2.80 26.50 0.81
C ILE A 107 -2.72 27.75 -0.08
N ILE A 108 -1.76 27.78 -1.00
CA ILE A 108 -1.59 28.91 -1.94
C ILE A 108 -2.79 29.03 -2.88
N ALA A 109 -3.36 27.91 -3.34
CA ALA A 109 -4.53 27.89 -4.22
C ALA A 109 -5.73 28.60 -3.58
N PHE A 110 -6.04 28.29 -2.33
CA PHE A 110 -7.15 28.95 -1.61
C PHE A 110 -6.81 30.37 -1.19
N LYS A 111 -5.53 30.68 -0.91
CA LYS A 111 -5.09 32.05 -0.60
C LYS A 111 -5.19 32.97 -1.82
N LYS A 112 -4.87 32.46 -3.01
CA LYS A 112 -4.95 33.20 -4.28
C LYS A 112 -6.31 33.09 -4.99
N GLU A 113 -7.24 32.32 -4.41
CA GLU A 113 -8.55 32.00 -5.02
C GLU A 113 -8.45 31.46 -6.46
N ASN A 114 -7.34 30.79 -6.78
CA ASN A 114 -7.09 30.27 -8.11
C ASN A 114 -7.77 28.89 -8.25
N LYS A 115 -8.84 28.86 -9.03
CA LYS A 115 -9.64 27.65 -9.29
C LYS A 115 -8.80 26.52 -9.89
N ALA A 116 -7.91 26.82 -10.83
CA ALA A 116 -7.09 25.81 -11.49
C ALA A 116 -6.15 25.12 -10.51
N MET A 117 -5.45 25.90 -9.66
CA MET A 117 -4.54 25.35 -8.65
C MET A 117 -5.28 24.51 -7.60
N ALA A 118 -6.51 24.90 -7.23
CA ALA A 118 -7.31 24.16 -6.27
C ALA A 118 -7.78 22.80 -6.84
N ILE A 119 -8.20 22.79 -8.11
CA ILE A 119 -8.60 21.56 -8.80
C ILE A 119 -7.40 20.63 -8.97
N ILE A 120 -6.25 21.15 -9.38
CA ILE A 120 -5.01 20.36 -9.53
C ILE A 120 -4.61 19.72 -8.19
N ALA A 121 -4.62 20.50 -7.10
CA ALA A 121 -4.32 19.98 -5.76
C ALA A 121 -5.31 18.89 -5.34
N LEU A 122 -6.61 19.05 -5.64
CA LEU A 122 -7.64 18.05 -5.34
C LEU A 122 -7.41 16.75 -6.13
N LEU A 123 -7.16 16.84 -7.43
CA LEU A 123 -6.91 15.68 -8.29
C LEU A 123 -5.65 14.91 -7.87
N LEU A 124 -4.56 15.62 -7.60
CA LEU A 124 -3.32 15.00 -7.13
C LEU A 124 -3.51 14.31 -5.76
N THR A 125 -4.25 14.94 -4.86
CA THR A 125 -4.57 14.34 -3.55
C THR A 125 -5.43 13.08 -3.70
N PHE A 126 -6.41 13.09 -4.61
CA PHE A 126 -7.26 11.93 -4.90
C PHE A 126 -6.47 10.79 -5.53
N TYR A 127 -5.58 11.11 -6.47
CA TYR A 127 -4.66 10.15 -7.08
C TYR A 127 -3.75 9.50 -6.04
N ILE A 128 -3.15 10.28 -5.13
CA ILE A 128 -2.33 9.73 -4.05
C ILE A 128 -3.14 8.86 -3.11
N TYR A 129 -4.36 9.28 -2.74
CA TYR A 129 -5.23 8.48 -1.90
C TYR A 129 -5.54 7.13 -2.55
N GLY A 130 -5.92 7.11 -3.82
CA GLY A 130 -6.16 5.87 -4.55
C GLY A 130 -4.89 5.02 -4.69
N ALA A 131 -3.73 5.64 -4.96
CA ALA A 131 -2.44 4.95 -5.06
C ALA A 131 -2.03 4.34 -3.72
N SER A 132 -2.48 4.94 -2.61
CA SER A 132 -2.26 4.43 -1.26
C SER A 132 -3.08 3.19 -0.95
N GLU A 133 -4.31 3.13 -1.46
CA GLU A 133 -5.20 1.98 -1.29
C GLU A 133 -4.81 0.83 -2.22
N ALA A 134 -4.39 1.16 -3.45
CA ALA A 134 -3.95 0.20 -4.45
C ALA A 134 -2.52 -0.33 -4.21
N GLY A 135 -1.76 0.25 -3.27
CA GLY A 135 -0.37 -0.13 -3.01
C GLY A 135 0.62 0.19 -4.13
N SER A 136 0.21 0.91 -5.18
CA SER A 136 1.01 1.20 -6.38
C SER A 136 0.78 2.63 -6.89
N LEU A 137 1.84 3.26 -7.42
CA LEU A 137 1.76 4.60 -8.04
C LEU A 137 1.20 4.53 -9.46
N THR A 138 1.37 3.43 -10.17
CA THR A 138 0.82 3.27 -11.51
C THR A 138 -0.45 2.44 -11.39
N PHE A 139 -1.61 3.08 -11.47
CA PHE A 139 -2.83 2.36 -11.83
C PHE A 139 -2.62 1.87 -13.25
N SER A 140 -2.13 0.65 -13.41
CA SER A 140 -1.84 0.07 -14.72
C SER A 140 -3.13 -0.01 -15.53
N LYS A 141 -3.35 1.02 -16.35
CA LYS A 141 -4.14 0.93 -17.55
C LYS A 141 -3.35 0.00 -18.47
N ASN A 142 -3.84 -1.22 -18.59
CA ASN A 142 -3.31 -2.24 -19.48
C ASN A 142 -3.15 -1.62 -20.88
N GLN A 143 -1.90 -1.38 -21.28
CA GLN A 143 -1.56 -0.97 -22.63
C GLN A 143 -0.31 -1.72 -23.06
N SER A 144 -0.58 -2.83 -23.74
CA SER A 144 0.26 -3.41 -24.78
C SER A 144 0.82 -2.32 -25.70
N VAL A 145 2.14 -2.18 -25.71
CA VAL A 145 2.98 -1.69 -26.82
C VAL A 145 4.27 -2.50 -26.67
N ALA A 146 4.43 -3.63 -27.36
CA ALA A 146 4.92 -3.75 -28.74
C ALA A 146 6.31 -3.12 -28.96
N ASP A 147 7.30 -4.02 -29.05
CA ASP A 147 8.60 -3.97 -29.75
C ASP A 147 9.60 -2.84 -29.47
N SER A 148 10.82 -3.19 -29.06
CA SER A 148 11.85 -3.71 -29.99
C SER A 148 13.18 -3.94 -29.27
N ASP A 149 13.72 -5.17 -29.32
CA ASP A 149 15.03 -5.43 -29.94
C ASP A 149 15.42 -6.93 -29.96
N ASN A 150 15.14 -7.55 -31.12
CA ASN A 150 15.98 -8.43 -31.96
C ASN A 150 16.53 -9.78 -31.38
N ASN A 151 15.82 -10.92 -31.51
CA ASN A 151 15.83 -11.96 -32.60
C ASN A 151 17.01 -13.00 -32.50
N PRO A 152 16.92 -14.30 -32.93
CA PRO A 152 15.84 -15.00 -33.64
C PRO A 152 15.48 -16.47 -33.26
N VAL A 153 14.27 -16.91 -33.73
CA VAL A 153 13.97 -18.23 -34.36
C VAL A 153 13.78 -19.43 -33.39
N GLN A 154 12.69 -20.22 -33.33
CA GLN A 154 11.68 -20.71 -34.32
C GLN A 154 10.32 -21.01 -33.67
N GLY A 155 9.27 -20.99 -34.50
CA GLY A 155 7.91 -21.41 -34.14
C GLY A 155 7.66 -22.92 -34.24
N ALA A 156 6.37 -23.24 -34.01
CA ALA A 156 5.68 -24.54 -34.06
C ALA A 156 5.64 -25.32 -32.72
N GLU A 157 4.64 -24.96 -31.92
CA GLU A 157 3.73 -25.84 -31.16
C GLU A 157 4.22 -27.27 -30.82
N GLN A 158 4.64 -27.47 -29.57
CA GLN A 158 4.23 -28.61 -28.73
C GLN A 158 4.55 -28.35 -27.25
N VAL A 159 3.56 -28.65 -26.42
CA VAL A 159 3.51 -28.50 -24.96
C VAL A 159 4.63 -29.29 -24.28
N VAL A 160 5.54 -28.60 -23.58
CA VAL A 160 6.39 -29.21 -22.53
C VAL A 160 6.53 -28.21 -21.38
N ILE A 161 5.93 -28.56 -20.24
CA ILE A 161 6.20 -27.96 -18.93
C ILE A 161 7.63 -28.39 -18.55
N GLU A 162 8.65 -27.59 -18.85
CA GLU A 162 10.00 -27.74 -18.26
C GLU A 162 10.62 -26.36 -18.02
N GLY A 163 10.10 -25.66 -17.01
CA GLY A 163 10.97 -24.89 -16.12
C GLY A 163 11.34 -25.82 -14.98
N SER A 164 12.64 -26.05 -14.75
CA SER A 164 13.11 -26.88 -13.63
C SER A 164 12.39 -26.44 -12.36
N THR A 165 11.87 -27.38 -11.55
CA THR A 165 11.23 -27.05 -10.27
C THR A 165 12.13 -26.17 -9.40
N ALA A 166 13.45 -26.30 -9.57
CA ALA A 166 14.45 -25.44 -8.94
C ALA A 166 14.36 -23.97 -9.39
N ASP A 167 14.10 -23.72 -10.67
CA ASP A 167 13.95 -22.36 -11.21
C ASP A 167 12.66 -21.71 -10.72
N LEU A 168 11.54 -22.47 -10.69
CA LEU A 168 10.29 -21.98 -10.11
C LEU A 168 10.41 -21.69 -8.61
N LEU A 169 11.11 -22.53 -7.85
CA LEU A 169 11.38 -22.29 -6.43
C LEU A 169 12.28 -21.07 -6.22
N LYS A 170 13.27 -20.86 -7.10
CA LYS A 170 14.13 -19.69 -7.07
C LYS A 170 13.33 -18.41 -7.33
N THR A 171 12.52 -18.38 -8.39
CA THR A 171 11.62 -17.27 -8.69
C THR A 171 10.65 -17.02 -7.54
N GLY A 172 10.04 -18.09 -7.00
CA GLY A 172 9.13 -18.00 -5.86
C GLY A 172 9.79 -17.41 -4.61
N LYS A 173 11.05 -17.77 -4.34
CA LYS A 173 11.85 -17.19 -3.26
C LYS A 173 12.14 -15.71 -3.48
N GLU A 174 12.51 -15.33 -4.70
CA GLU A 174 12.78 -13.94 -5.06
C GLU A 174 11.53 -13.07 -4.87
N VAL A 175 10.38 -13.53 -5.40
CA VAL A 175 9.08 -12.89 -5.21
C VAL A 175 8.70 -12.82 -3.74
N TYR A 176 8.87 -13.91 -2.99
CA TYR A 176 8.59 -13.94 -1.55
C TYR A 176 9.41 -12.90 -0.77
N LEU A 177 10.71 -12.79 -1.08
CA LEU A 177 11.60 -11.85 -0.43
C LEU A 177 11.39 -10.41 -0.90
N ALA A 178 10.86 -10.19 -2.10
CA ALA A 178 10.49 -8.86 -2.58
C ALA A 178 9.19 -8.39 -1.93
N GLU A 179 8.15 -9.22 -1.93
CA GLU A 179 6.79 -8.77 -1.63
C GLU A 179 6.22 -9.33 -0.33
N CYS A 180 6.38 -10.62 -0.05
CA CYS A 180 5.69 -11.29 1.05
C CYS A 180 6.39 -11.13 2.41
N LYS A 181 7.72 -11.07 2.44
CA LYS A 181 8.52 -10.99 3.68
C LYS A 181 8.21 -9.75 4.52
N LYS A 182 7.67 -8.68 3.90
CA LYS A 182 7.38 -7.41 4.56
C LYS A 182 6.43 -7.63 5.74
N CYS A 183 5.41 -8.47 5.54
CA CYS A 183 4.43 -8.81 6.55
C CYS A 183 4.69 -10.16 7.21
N HIS A 184 5.05 -11.18 6.42
CA HIS A 184 5.23 -12.54 6.90
C HIS A 184 6.65 -12.84 7.42
N GLY A 185 7.64 -11.99 7.16
CA GLY A 185 9.03 -12.23 7.59
C GLY A 185 9.79 -13.13 6.62
N LYS A 186 11.12 -13.15 6.74
CA LYS A 186 11.97 -14.02 5.91
C LYS A 186 11.70 -15.51 6.17
N ASP A 187 11.25 -15.83 7.37
CA ASP A 187 10.96 -17.17 7.90
C ASP A 187 9.46 -17.49 7.96
N GLY A 188 8.59 -16.59 7.49
CA GLY A 188 7.13 -16.80 7.48
C GLY A 188 6.41 -16.52 8.81
N LYS A 189 7.13 -16.05 9.84
CA LYS A 189 6.65 -15.95 11.24
C LYS A 189 6.50 -14.52 11.79
N LYS A 190 6.77 -13.47 11.00
CA LYS A 190 6.80 -12.08 11.49
C LYS A 190 5.45 -11.59 12.04
N GLY A 191 4.33 -12.02 11.45
CA GLY A 191 3.00 -11.74 12.00
C GLY A 191 2.53 -10.28 11.88
N LEU A 192 3.12 -9.48 10.99
CA LEU A 192 2.76 -8.07 10.85
C LEU A 192 1.30 -7.96 10.36
N PHE A 193 0.53 -7.01 10.89
CA PHE A 193 -0.90 -6.84 10.57
C PHE A 193 -1.77 -8.09 10.82
N LYS A 194 -1.44 -8.93 11.82
CA LYS A 194 -2.07 -10.26 12.03
C LYS A 194 -1.90 -11.21 10.84
N SER A 195 -0.84 -11.04 10.05
CA SER A 195 -0.52 -12.00 9.00
C SER A 195 -0.33 -13.39 9.62
N PRO A 196 -0.99 -14.44 9.11
CA PRO A 196 -0.83 -15.78 9.64
C PRO A 196 0.62 -16.27 9.50
N ASP A 197 1.03 -17.14 10.42
CA ASP A 197 2.28 -17.90 10.32
C ASP A 197 2.18 -18.83 9.10
N LEU A 198 3.01 -18.58 8.09
CA LEU A 198 2.96 -19.31 6.83
C LEU A 198 3.47 -20.74 6.98
N THR A 199 4.30 -21.03 7.98
CA THR A 199 4.83 -22.38 8.20
C THR A 199 3.74 -23.31 8.77
N GLN A 200 2.65 -22.74 9.29
CA GLN A 200 1.50 -23.48 9.82
C GLN A 200 0.31 -23.49 8.85
N SER A 201 0.49 -22.96 7.63
CA SER A 201 -0.58 -22.89 6.65
C SER A 201 -1.01 -24.28 6.19
N LYS A 202 -2.32 -24.54 6.27
CA LYS A 202 -2.96 -25.76 5.78
C LYS A 202 -3.60 -25.60 4.40
N LEU A 203 -3.38 -24.45 3.75
CA LEU A 203 -3.93 -24.17 2.43
C LEU A 203 -3.25 -25.03 1.38
N ASN A 204 -4.03 -25.55 0.43
CA ASN A 204 -3.50 -26.21 -0.74
C ASN A 204 -2.93 -25.19 -1.75
N LEU A 205 -2.25 -25.67 -2.79
CA LEU A 205 -1.61 -24.79 -3.78
C LEU A 205 -2.60 -23.84 -4.46
N SER A 206 -3.76 -24.35 -4.90
CA SER A 206 -4.78 -23.53 -5.56
C SER A 206 -5.37 -22.47 -4.64
N GLU A 207 -5.60 -22.79 -3.36
CA GLU A 207 -6.06 -21.83 -2.35
C GLU A 207 -5.04 -20.72 -2.09
N ARG A 208 -3.75 -21.06 -2.03
CA ARG A 208 -2.67 -20.08 -1.90
C ARG A 208 -2.63 -19.14 -3.10
N VAL A 209 -2.65 -19.68 -4.31
CA VAL A 209 -2.71 -18.90 -5.54
C VAL A 209 -3.92 -17.96 -5.54
N ALA A 210 -5.10 -18.46 -5.16
CA ALA A 210 -6.31 -17.65 -5.09
C ALA A 210 -6.19 -16.48 -4.09
N TRP A 211 -5.64 -16.72 -2.90
CA TRP A 211 -5.46 -15.69 -1.89
C TRP A 211 -4.36 -14.70 -2.24
N ILE A 212 -3.29 -15.14 -2.90
CA ILE A 212 -2.23 -14.24 -3.39
C ILE A 212 -2.77 -13.37 -4.52
N LYS A 213 -3.52 -13.96 -5.46
CA LYS A 213 -4.11 -13.25 -6.59
C LYS A 213 -5.13 -12.21 -6.14
N LYS A 214 -6.10 -12.59 -5.30
CA LYS A 214 -7.22 -11.72 -4.88
C LYS A 214 -7.02 -10.97 -3.56
N GLY A 215 -5.95 -11.28 -2.83
CA GLY A 215 -5.76 -10.78 -1.47
C GLY A 215 -6.75 -11.39 -0.48
N LYS A 216 -6.53 -11.13 0.82
CA LYS A 216 -7.46 -11.52 1.89
C LYS A 216 -7.30 -10.63 3.12
N GLY A 217 -8.38 -9.97 3.52
CA GLY A 217 -8.37 -9.07 4.66
C GLY A 217 -7.45 -7.88 4.40
N VAL A 218 -6.33 -7.82 5.13
CA VAL A 218 -5.30 -6.78 4.98
C VAL A 218 -4.19 -7.14 3.98
N MET A 219 -4.17 -8.39 3.49
CA MET A 219 -3.22 -8.82 2.46
C MET A 219 -3.67 -8.27 1.10
N PRO A 220 -2.82 -7.50 0.39
CA PRO A 220 -3.16 -6.91 -0.90
C PRO A 220 -3.34 -7.97 -1.99
N ALA A 221 -4.00 -7.60 -3.07
CA ALA A 221 -4.20 -8.44 -4.24
C ALA A 221 -3.05 -8.26 -5.22
N TYR A 222 -2.37 -9.35 -5.58
CA TYR A 222 -1.20 -9.29 -6.48
C TYR A 222 -1.53 -9.56 -7.94
N GLU A 223 -2.81 -9.74 -8.31
CA GLU A 223 -3.22 -10.04 -9.68
C GLU A 223 -2.81 -9.01 -10.74
N ASN A 224 -2.58 -7.76 -10.34
CA ASN A 224 -2.14 -6.68 -11.23
C ASN A 224 -0.66 -6.33 -11.06
N GLU A 225 0.05 -7.00 -10.14
CA GLU A 225 1.44 -6.71 -9.79
C GLU A 225 2.38 -7.86 -10.17
N LEU A 226 1.90 -9.09 -10.12
CA LEU A 226 2.66 -10.30 -10.43
C LEU A 226 2.00 -11.06 -11.60
N SER A 227 2.83 -11.67 -12.43
CA SER A 227 2.36 -12.62 -13.46
C SER A 227 1.77 -13.87 -12.82
N GLU A 228 0.90 -14.58 -13.55
CA GLU A 228 0.31 -15.83 -13.05
C GLU A 228 1.38 -16.87 -12.67
N THR A 229 2.46 -16.94 -13.45
CA THR A 229 3.63 -17.79 -13.20
C THR A 229 4.37 -17.42 -11.91
N GLU A 230 4.51 -16.12 -11.60
CA GLU A 230 5.15 -15.67 -10.36
C GLU A 230 4.29 -15.96 -9.13
N ILE A 231 2.97 -15.81 -9.25
CA ILE A 231 2.01 -16.13 -8.21
C ILE A 231 2.06 -17.63 -7.88
N GLU A 232 2.08 -18.48 -8.90
CA GLU A 232 2.22 -19.93 -8.73
C GLU A 232 3.58 -20.29 -8.13
N ALA A 233 4.66 -19.69 -8.63
CA ALA A 233 6.01 -19.90 -8.12
C ALA A 233 6.15 -19.56 -6.64
N VAL A 234 5.63 -18.41 -6.19
CA VAL A 234 5.66 -18.05 -4.77
C VAL A 234 4.76 -18.97 -3.94
N ALA A 235 3.59 -19.38 -4.45
CA ALA A 235 2.70 -20.31 -3.77
C ALA A 235 3.35 -21.68 -3.55
N LEU A 236 4.17 -22.15 -4.52
CA LEU A 236 5.00 -23.34 -4.40
C LEU A 236 6.12 -23.16 -3.36
N TYR A 237 6.84 -22.03 -3.40
CA TYR A 237 7.92 -21.74 -2.44
C TYR A 237 7.44 -21.75 -0.98
N LEU A 238 6.16 -21.45 -0.71
CA LEU A 238 5.60 -21.53 0.65
C LEU A 238 5.65 -22.94 1.26
N GLU A 239 5.79 -24.00 0.47
CA GLU A 239 6.04 -25.36 1.01
C GLU A 239 7.41 -25.48 1.67
N GLU A 240 8.43 -24.78 1.17
CA GLU A 240 9.80 -24.79 1.72
C GLU A 240 9.92 -24.04 3.05
N LEU A 241 8.90 -23.26 3.41
CA LEU A 241 8.87 -22.53 4.68
C LEU A 241 8.28 -23.34 5.83
N LYS A 242 7.65 -24.50 5.57
CA LYS A 242 6.98 -25.31 6.60
C LYS A 242 7.92 -25.92 7.63
#